data_AF-A0A842JHV4-F1
#
_entry.id   AF-A0A842JHV4-F1
#
_cell.length_a   1.000
_cell.length_b   1.000
_cell.length_c   1.000
_cell.angle_alpha   90.00
_cell.angle_beta   90.00
_cell.angle_gamma   90.00
#
_symmetry.space_group_name_H-M   'P 1'
#
loop_
_entity.id
_entity.type
_entity.pdbx_description
1 polymer ?
#
loop_
_entity_poly.entity_id
_entity_poly.type
_entity_poly.pdbx_seq_one_letter_code
_entity_poly.pdbx_strand_id
1 'polypeptide(L)'
;MPWFDQAPWLVALAPFLGLFLSAFTKRKDPFLAGDRVYRHDAPARISHWAHAVGTTVCLVSGIVLGLRFTPAFVDDGPAAVLWQNAHFVAAVVFLFGTFYYLGNTIVSHWRLREHLPTKNVVSYTIRHYSLLIGIKKFTMPPEDKYFESEKAAYVMAVVTAVLLVVSGLFKAAAHVFLALPDGLMNVMFWIHDIAAALMLVFLVAHVFFAVIAPFSWKTFPSMFTGWMPLGEAEKEHRGWLERLQAEHDERGEDERTLEGAAKTAADEPTRIVAPAGGAPGAQGR
;
A
#
# COMPACT_ATOMS: atom_id res chain seq x y z
N MET A 1 -14.56 -16.35 27.80
CA MET A 1 -14.45 -14.90 27.56
C MET A 1 -13.27 -14.67 26.63
N PRO A 2 -13.48 -14.13 25.43
CA PRO A 2 -12.42 -13.62 24.58
C PRO A 2 -11.48 -12.65 25.32
N TRP A 3 -10.20 -12.58 24.93
CA TRP A 3 -9.28 -11.57 25.45
C TRP A 3 -9.75 -10.16 25.07
N PHE A 4 -10.47 -10.06 23.95
CA PHE A 4 -11.01 -8.80 23.45
C PHE A 4 -11.94 -8.13 24.46
N ASP A 5 -12.68 -8.90 25.27
CA ASP A 5 -13.53 -8.37 26.34
C ASP A 5 -12.73 -7.67 27.44
N GLN A 6 -11.47 -8.09 27.63
CA GLN A 6 -10.56 -7.58 28.66
C GLN A 6 -9.75 -6.38 28.16
N ALA A 7 -9.45 -6.35 26.86
CA ALA A 7 -8.62 -5.32 26.25
C ALA A 7 -9.16 -4.81 24.90
N PRO A 8 -10.42 -4.34 24.84
CA PRO A 8 -11.04 -3.91 23.58
C PRO A 8 -10.34 -2.68 22.98
N TRP A 9 -9.68 -1.89 23.84
CA TRP A 9 -8.88 -0.73 23.47
C TRP A 9 -7.71 -1.06 22.53
N LEU A 10 -7.24 -2.32 22.46
CA LEU A 10 -6.18 -2.71 21.51
C LEU A 10 -6.62 -2.56 20.05
N VAL A 11 -7.90 -2.84 19.75
CA VAL A 11 -8.48 -2.62 18.41
C VAL A 11 -8.52 -1.13 18.08
N ALA A 12 -8.79 -0.27 19.06
CA ALA A 12 -8.74 1.17 18.89
C ALA A 12 -7.31 1.72 18.79
N LEU A 13 -6.36 1.16 19.53
CA LEU A 13 -4.97 1.61 19.58
C LEU A 13 -4.20 1.31 18.29
N ALA A 14 -4.47 0.17 17.64
CA ALA A 14 -3.75 -0.27 16.45
C ALA A 14 -3.76 0.75 15.29
N PRO A 15 -4.90 1.38 14.94
CA PRO A 15 -4.95 2.51 14.02
C PRO A 15 -4.00 3.67 14.38
N PHE A 16 -4.02 4.12 15.63
CA PHE A 16 -3.16 5.23 16.08
C PHE A 16 -1.69 4.87 16.03
N LEU A 17 -1.34 3.65 16.45
CA LEU A 17 0.04 3.15 16.37
C LEU A 17 0.53 3.10 14.91
N GLY A 18 -0.31 2.61 13.99
CA GLY A 18 0.00 2.59 12.57
C GLY A 18 0.27 3.99 12.01
N LEU A 19 -0.62 4.95 12.27
CA LEU A 19 -0.43 6.35 11.85
C LEU A 19 0.81 6.97 12.48
N PHE A 20 1.01 6.78 13.79
CA PHE A 20 2.15 7.33 14.52
C PHE A 20 3.48 6.82 13.94
N LEU A 21 3.64 5.51 13.76
CA LEU A 21 4.87 4.96 13.18
C LEU A 21 5.09 5.42 11.74
N SER A 22 4.02 5.58 10.96
CA SER A 22 4.15 6.07 9.58
C SER A 22 4.73 7.49 9.48
N ALA A 23 4.51 8.33 10.51
CA ALA A 23 5.06 9.69 10.55
C ALA A 23 6.59 9.72 10.64
N PHE A 24 7.21 8.65 11.17
CA PHE A 24 8.67 8.52 11.28
C PHE A 24 9.27 7.65 10.17
N THR A 25 8.44 7.09 9.31
CA THR A 25 8.88 6.18 8.26
C THR A 25 9.37 6.94 7.03
N LYS A 26 10.65 6.76 6.70
CA LYS A 26 11.20 7.25 5.43
C LYS A 26 10.91 6.25 4.31
N ARG A 27 10.16 6.68 3.31
CA ARG A 27 9.95 5.93 2.06
C ARG A 27 11.21 6.01 1.20
N LYS A 28 11.48 4.93 0.47
CA LYS A 28 12.52 4.92 -0.57
C LYS A 28 11.86 4.70 -1.92
N ASP A 29 12.28 5.50 -2.89
CA ASP A 29 11.85 5.36 -4.27
C ASP A 29 12.59 4.20 -4.94
N PRO A 30 12.01 3.62 -5.99
CA PRO A 30 12.68 2.58 -6.76
C PRO A 30 13.94 3.10 -7.45
N PHE A 31 14.95 2.24 -7.61
CA PHE A 31 16.18 2.58 -8.31
C PHE A 31 16.85 1.35 -8.93
N LEU A 32 17.69 1.59 -9.93
CA LEU A 32 18.49 0.57 -10.61
C LEU A 32 19.77 0.30 -9.81
N ALA A 33 20.13 -0.98 -9.64
CA ALA A 33 21.38 -1.37 -9.01
C ALA A 33 21.98 -2.58 -9.72
N GLY A 34 22.86 -2.33 -10.69
CA GLY A 34 23.52 -3.37 -11.47
C GLY A 34 22.52 -4.25 -12.22
N ASP A 35 22.51 -5.55 -11.91
CA ASP A 35 21.66 -6.57 -12.53
C ASP A 35 20.25 -6.66 -11.91
N ARG A 36 19.89 -5.75 -11.00
CA ARG A 36 18.62 -5.76 -10.25
C ARG A 36 18.00 -4.38 -10.15
N VAL A 37 16.72 -4.37 -9.84
CA VAL A 37 15.92 -3.18 -9.57
C VAL A 37 15.33 -3.26 -8.17
N TYR A 38 15.51 -2.21 -7.38
CA TYR A 38 14.85 -2.08 -6.08
C TYR A 38 13.40 -1.63 -6.32
N ARG A 39 12.45 -2.54 -6.15
CA ARG A 39 11.04 -2.31 -6.53
C ARG A 39 10.15 -1.93 -5.34
N HIS A 40 10.31 -2.64 -4.23
CA HIS A 40 9.47 -2.46 -3.03
C HIS A 40 10.32 -2.07 -1.84
N ASP A 41 10.02 -0.93 -1.22
CA ASP A 41 10.69 -0.48 -0.01
C ASP A 41 10.19 -1.20 1.24
N ALA A 42 10.99 -1.20 2.30
CA ALA A 42 10.65 -1.90 3.55
C ALA A 42 9.27 -1.49 4.12
N PRO A 43 8.87 -0.20 4.12
CA PRO A 43 7.53 0.20 4.56
C PRO A 43 6.39 -0.42 3.75
N ALA A 44 6.54 -0.51 2.43
CA ALA A 44 5.55 -1.17 1.58
C ALA A 44 5.44 -2.66 1.93
N ARG A 45 6.57 -3.34 2.14
CA ARG A 45 6.59 -4.76 2.50
C ARG A 45 5.97 -5.01 3.88
N ILE A 46 6.28 -4.17 4.87
CA ILE A 46 5.67 -4.27 6.22
C ILE A 46 4.16 -4.13 6.13
N SER A 47 3.68 -3.12 5.41
CA SER A 47 2.23 -2.89 5.22
C SER A 47 1.58 -4.10 4.55
N HIS A 48 2.17 -4.57 3.44
CA HIS A 48 1.70 -5.73 2.70
C HIS A 48 1.62 -6.98 3.56
N TRP A 49 2.68 -7.32 4.31
CA TRP A 49 2.68 -8.53 5.13
C TRP A 49 1.76 -8.44 6.35
N ALA A 50 1.60 -7.26 6.95
CA ALA A 50 0.57 -7.04 7.97
C ALA A 50 -0.82 -7.29 7.40
N HIS A 51 -1.12 -6.80 6.19
CA HIS A 51 -2.38 -7.09 5.51
C HIS A 51 -2.52 -8.56 5.13
N ALA A 52 -1.49 -9.18 4.55
CA ALA A 52 -1.56 -10.56 4.08
C ALA A 52 -1.82 -11.53 5.24
N VAL A 53 -1.07 -11.41 6.34
CA VAL A 53 -1.24 -12.25 7.54
C VAL A 53 -2.57 -11.93 8.21
N GLY A 54 -2.88 -10.66 8.44
CA GLY A 54 -4.14 -10.24 9.08
C GLY A 54 -5.37 -10.72 8.30
N THR A 55 -5.40 -10.50 6.99
CA THR A 55 -6.52 -10.94 6.12
C THR A 55 -6.66 -12.44 6.12
N THR A 56 -5.57 -13.18 5.97
CA THR A 56 -5.60 -14.65 5.91
C THR A 56 -6.17 -15.22 7.21
N VAL A 57 -5.68 -14.77 8.36
CA VAL A 57 -6.15 -15.29 9.66
C VAL A 57 -7.57 -14.81 9.96
N CYS A 58 -7.94 -13.58 9.62
CA CYS A 58 -9.33 -13.10 9.75
C CYS A 58 -10.30 -13.92 8.90
N LEU A 59 -9.94 -14.24 7.65
CA LEU A 59 -10.78 -15.06 6.77
C LEU A 59 -10.93 -16.49 7.30
N VAL A 60 -9.81 -17.14 7.67
CA VAL A 60 -9.85 -18.50 8.20
C VAL A 60 -10.69 -18.55 9.48
N SER A 61 -10.43 -17.66 10.44
CA SER A 61 -11.19 -17.62 11.69
C SER A 61 -12.67 -17.25 11.47
N GLY A 62 -12.97 -16.31 10.57
CA GLY A 62 -14.34 -15.93 10.23
C GLY A 62 -15.14 -17.06 9.57
N ILE A 63 -14.51 -17.81 8.66
CA ILE A 63 -15.12 -18.99 8.06
C ILE A 63 -15.40 -20.05 9.13
N VAL A 64 -14.43 -20.31 10.01
CA VAL A 64 -14.58 -21.31 11.09
C VAL A 64 -15.71 -20.92 12.06
N LEU A 65 -15.81 -19.64 12.42
CA LEU A 65 -16.89 -19.11 13.27
C LEU A 65 -18.26 -19.08 12.58
N GLY A 66 -18.30 -19.25 11.25
CA GLY A 66 -19.50 -19.22 10.44
C GLY A 66 -19.84 -17.82 9.91
N LEU A 67 -20.37 -17.82 8.68
CA LEU A 67 -20.94 -16.65 8.02
C LEU A 67 -22.46 -16.84 7.94
N ARG A 68 -23.24 -15.79 7.65
CA ARG A 68 -24.69 -15.93 7.51
C ARG A 68 -25.17 -16.96 6.48
N PHE A 69 -24.32 -17.30 5.52
CA PHE A 69 -24.61 -18.26 4.45
C PHE A 69 -23.76 -19.54 4.55
N THR A 70 -23.02 -19.75 5.63
CA THR A 70 -22.27 -21.00 5.90
C THR A 70 -22.47 -21.45 7.35
N PRO A 71 -22.53 -22.75 7.65
CA PRO A 71 -22.54 -23.20 9.04
C PRO A 71 -21.25 -22.77 9.75
N ALA A 72 -21.32 -22.66 11.08
CA ALA A 72 -20.11 -22.64 11.90
C ALA A 72 -19.46 -24.03 11.90
N PHE A 73 -18.13 -24.08 11.93
CA PHE A 73 -17.35 -25.31 11.99
C PHE A 73 -16.88 -25.65 13.41
N VAL A 74 -17.30 -24.85 14.40
CA VAL A 74 -17.00 -25.04 15.82
C VAL A 74 -18.25 -24.79 16.64
N ASP A 75 -18.42 -25.58 17.69
CA ASP A 75 -19.50 -25.40 18.65
C ASP A 75 -19.25 -24.19 19.56
N ASP A 76 -20.34 -23.66 20.10
CA ASP A 76 -20.31 -22.65 21.16
C ASP A 76 -19.51 -23.18 22.37
N GLY A 77 -18.59 -22.37 22.87
CA GLY A 77 -17.75 -22.74 24.02
C GLY A 77 -16.27 -22.36 23.84
N PRO A 78 -15.34 -23.08 24.48
CA PRO A 78 -13.92 -22.74 24.45
C PRO A 78 -13.30 -22.67 23.05
N ALA A 79 -13.77 -23.52 22.12
CA ALA A 79 -13.31 -23.53 20.74
C ALA A 79 -13.72 -22.25 19.99
N ALA A 80 -14.99 -21.84 20.09
CA ALA A 80 -15.45 -20.57 19.52
C ALA A 80 -14.67 -19.37 20.09
N VAL A 81 -14.41 -19.35 21.41
CA VAL A 81 -13.60 -18.30 22.05
C VAL A 81 -12.17 -18.25 21.50
N LEU A 82 -11.54 -19.40 21.25
CA LEU A 82 -10.20 -19.46 20.65
C LEU A 82 -10.19 -18.82 19.26
N TRP A 83 -11.16 -19.17 18.40
CA TRP A 83 -11.23 -18.64 17.04
C TRP A 83 -11.62 -17.16 17.00
N GLN A 84 -12.48 -16.72 17.92
CA GLN A 84 -12.78 -15.30 18.11
C GLN A 84 -11.54 -14.51 18.55
N ASN A 85 -10.73 -15.08 19.45
CA ASN A 85 -9.46 -14.50 19.86
C ASN A 85 -8.47 -14.39 18.71
N ALA A 86 -8.35 -15.45 17.89
CA ALA A 86 -7.52 -15.44 16.70
C ALA A 86 -7.98 -14.36 15.70
N HIS A 87 -9.30 -14.22 15.50
CA HIS A 87 -9.88 -13.20 14.65
C HIS A 87 -9.54 -11.79 15.13
N PHE A 88 -9.70 -11.49 16.42
CA PHE A 88 -9.37 -10.17 16.94
C PHE A 88 -7.86 -9.86 16.92
N VAL A 89 -6.99 -10.84 17.15
CA VAL A 89 -5.54 -10.63 17.03
C VAL A 89 -5.18 -10.28 15.59
N ALA A 90 -5.74 -11.03 14.64
CA ALA A 90 -5.55 -10.77 13.22
C ALA A 90 -6.13 -9.42 12.80
N ALA A 91 -7.29 -9.03 13.35
CA ALA A 91 -7.90 -7.73 13.11
C ALA A 91 -7.01 -6.58 13.61
N VAL A 92 -6.38 -6.72 14.77
CA VAL A 92 -5.39 -5.75 15.28
C VAL A 92 -4.21 -5.59 14.32
N VAL A 93 -3.64 -6.70 13.83
CA VAL A 93 -2.54 -6.68 12.84
C VAL A 93 -2.99 -6.05 11.52
N PHE A 94 -4.19 -6.39 11.04
CA PHE A 94 -4.76 -5.83 9.82
C PHE A 94 -5.03 -4.33 9.93
N LEU A 95 -5.60 -3.87 11.04
CA LEU A 95 -5.85 -2.46 11.32
C LEU A 95 -4.54 -1.69 11.41
N PHE A 96 -3.54 -2.22 12.13
CA PHE A 96 -2.20 -1.64 12.15
C PHE A 96 -1.65 -1.45 10.73
N GLY A 97 -1.67 -2.51 9.90
CA GLY A 97 -1.20 -2.44 8.51
C GLY A 97 -1.97 -1.42 7.67
N THR A 98 -3.28 -1.33 7.86
CA THR A 98 -4.17 -0.40 7.13
C THR A 98 -3.84 1.04 7.42
N PHE A 99 -3.72 1.38 8.70
CA PHE A 99 -3.45 2.75 9.10
C PHE A 99 -1.98 3.13 8.91
N TYR A 100 -1.05 2.19 9.04
CA TYR A 100 0.34 2.38 8.65
C TYR A 100 0.48 2.65 7.15
N TYR A 101 -0.21 1.88 6.30
CA TYR A 101 -0.28 2.14 4.86
C TYR A 101 -0.92 3.50 4.55
N LEU A 102 -2.04 3.83 5.20
CA LEU A 102 -2.75 5.08 5.02
C LEU A 102 -1.87 6.28 5.37
N GLY A 103 -1.20 6.25 6.51
CA GLY A 103 -0.31 7.33 6.92
C GLY A 103 0.88 7.50 5.97
N ASN A 104 1.50 6.39 5.54
CA ASN A 104 2.53 6.41 4.49
C ASN A 104 2.00 6.97 3.16
N THR A 105 0.73 6.75 2.85
CA THR A 105 0.07 7.27 1.65
C THR A 105 -0.25 8.76 1.77
N ILE A 106 -0.61 9.24 2.97
CA ILE A 106 -0.82 10.67 3.22
C ILE A 106 0.51 11.44 3.10
N VAL A 107 1.58 10.91 3.72
CA VAL A 107 2.92 11.51 3.65
C VAL A 107 3.48 11.49 2.22
N SER A 108 3.28 10.38 1.50
CA SER A 108 3.76 10.20 0.12
C SER A 108 2.61 10.09 -0.88
N HIS A 109 1.74 11.10 -0.90
CA HIS A 109 0.49 11.11 -1.70
C HIS A 109 0.70 10.85 -3.20
N TRP A 110 1.85 11.21 -3.76
CA TRP A 110 2.24 10.91 -5.14
C TRP A 110 2.21 9.41 -5.44
N ARG A 111 2.56 8.59 -4.45
CA ARG A 111 2.66 7.13 -4.58
C ARG A 111 1.30 6.44 -4.63
N LEU A 112 0.24 7.09 -4.16
CA LEU A 112 -1.13 6.61 -4.38
C LEU A 112 -1.45 6.59 -5.87
N ARG A 113 -0.96 7.58 -6.64
CA ARG A 113 -1.20 7.67 -8.08
C ARG A 113 -0.61 6.47 -8.83
N GLU A 114 0.46 5.84 -8.33
CA GLU A 114 1.01 4.60 -8.90
C GLU A 114 0.02 3.43 -8.87
N HIS A 115 -0.87 3.40 -7.89
CA HIS A 115 -1.79 2.28 -7.64
C HIS A 115 -3.19 2.52 -8.22
N LEU A 116 -3.50 3.76 -8.60
CA LEU A 116 -4.81 4.12 -9.14
C LEU A 116 -4.90 3.79 -10.63
N PRO A 117 -6.03 3.19 -11.08
CA PRO A 117 -6.22 2.81 -12.45
C PRO A 117 -6.26 4.01 -13.40
N THR A 118 -5.84 3.79 -14.64
CA THR A 118 -5.99 4.78 -15.72
C THR A 118 -7.40 4.71 -16.32
N LYS A 119 -7.74 5.68 -17.18
CA LYS A 119 -9.02 5.67 -17.93
C LYS A 119 -9.22 4.40 -18.78
N ASN A 120 -8.15 3.69 -19.10
CA ASN A 120 -8.16 2.50 -19.96
C ASN A 120 -8.18 1.18 -19.18
N VAL A 121 -8.34 1.22 -17.86
CA VAL A 121 -8.20 0.05 -16.97
C VAL A 121 -9.02 -1.16 -17.43
N VAL A 122 -10.28 -0.96 -17.87
CA VAL A 122 -11.13 -2.07 -18.32
C VAL A 122 -10.57 -2.72 -19.59
N SER A 123 -10.20 -1.91 -20.58
CA SER A 123 -9.66 -2.41 -21.84
C SER A 123 -8.34 -3.13 -21.63
N TYR A 124 -7.45 -2.56 -20.83
CA TYR A 124 -6.11 -3.12 -20.59
C TYR A 124 -6.18 -4.34 -19.67
N THR A 125 -7.08 -4.38 -18.69
CA THR A 125 -7.33 -5.58 -17.87
C THR A 125 -7.82 -6.74 -18.73
N ILE A 126 -8.79 -6.50 -19.64
CA ILE A 126 -9.29 -7.54 -20.55
C ILE A 126 -8.17 -8.05 -21.46
N ARG A 127 -7.36 -7.14 -22.04
CA ARG A 127 -6.24 -7.51 -22.90
C ARG A 127 -5.16 -8.30 -22.15
N HIS A 128 -4.82 -7.90 -20.92
CA HIS A 128 -3.85 -8.59 -20.08
C HIS A 128 -4.29 -10.03 -19.81
N TYR A 129 -5.52 -10.24 -19.35
CA TYR A 129 -6.02 -11.60 -19.13
C TYR A 129 -6.21 -12.39 -20.43
N SER A 130 -6.59 -11.73 -21.53
CA SER A 130 -6.70 -12.36 -22.86
C SER A 130 -5.35 -12.86 -23.36
N LEU A 131 -4.28 -12.10 -23.14
CA LEU A 131 -2.91 -12.51 -23.46
C LEU A 131 -2.43 -13.68 -22.60
N LEU A 132 -2.76 -13.66 -21.30
CA LEU A 132 -2.44 -14.76 -20.39
C LEU A 132 -3.10 -16.08 -20.79
N ILE A 133 -4.30 -16.04 -21.37
CA ILE A 133 -4.99 -17.24 -21.90
C ILE A 133 -4.63 -17.55 -23.37
N GLY A 134 -3.61 -16.88 -23.93
CA GLY A 134 -3.02 -17.20 -25.23
C GLY A 134 -3.67 -16.52 -26.44
N ILE A 135 -4.58 -15.56 -26.25
CA ILE A 135 -5.18 -14.79 -27.35
C ILE A 135 -4.21 -13.69 -27.79
N LYS A 136 -3.29 -14.02 -28.69
CA LYS A 136 -2.25 -13.12 -29.23
C LYS A 136 -2.77 -12.01 -30.16
N LYS A 137 -4.09 -11.82 -30.28
CA LYS A 137 -4.70 -10.78 -31.11
C LYS A 137 -4.50 -9.38 -30.52
N PHE A 138 -4.23 -9.29 -29.21
CA PHE A 138 -4.09 -8.03 -28.50
C PHE A 138 -2.63 -7.68 -28.25
N THR A 139 -2.30 -6.39 -28.31
CA THR A 139 -1.03 -5.86 -27.83
C THR A 139 -1.29 -4.98 -26.60
N MET A 140 -0.34 -4.98 -25.66
CA MET A 140 -0.35 -4.10 -24.49
C MET A 140 0.67 -2.98 -24.69
N PRO A 141 0.36 -1.73 -24.28
CA PRO A 141 1.35 -0.67 -24.23
C PRO A 141 2.48 -1.04 -23.25
N PRO A 142 3.67 -0.40 -23.34
CA PRO A 142 4.74 -0.62 -22.38
C PRO A 142 4.22 -0.43 -20.95
N GLU A 143 4.32 -1.50 -20.16
CA GLU A 143 3.67 -1.57 -18.86
C GLU A 143 4.41 -0.72 -17.82
N ASP A 144 3.60 -0.15 -16.94
CA ASP A 144 4.05 0.59 -15.77
C ASP A 144 4.55 -0.39 -14.69
N LYS A 145 4.97 0.13 -13.54
CA LYS A 145 5.38 -0.63 -12.36
C LYS A 145 4.32 -1.64 -11.98
N TYR A 146 3.05 -1.25 -12.04
CA TYR A 146 1.91 -2.14 -11.84
C TYR A 146 1.08 -2.23 -13.11
N PHE A 147 0.67 -3.45 -13.46
CA PHE A 147 -0.25 -3.68 -14.57
C PHE A 147 -1.60 -3.02 -14.28
N GLU A 148 -2.36 -2.63 -15.31
CA GLU A 148 -3.71 -2.10 -15.09
C GLU A 148 -4.65 -3.13 -14.42
N SER A 149 -4.44 -4.42 -14.67
CA SER A 149 -5.13 -5.51 -13.97
C SER A 149 -4.82 -5.50 -12.46
N GLU A 150 -3.58 -5.22 -12.06
CA GLU A 150 -3.17 -5.10 -10.66
C GLU A 150 -3.76 -3.84 -10.01
N LYS A 151 -3.83 -2.72 -10.75
CA LYS A 151 -4.47 -1.48 -10.25
C LYS A 151 -5.98 -1.68 -10.05
N ALA A 152 -6.65 -2.41 -10.94
CA ALA A 152 -8.05 -2.79 -10.76
C ALA A 152 -8.23 -3.69 -9.52
N ALA A 153 -7.34 -4.67 -9.34
CA ALA A 153 -7.34 -5.56 -8.18
C ALA A 153 -7.09 -4.78 -6.87
N TYR A 154 -6.21 -3.78 -6.88
CA TYR A 154 -5.98 -2.87 -5.75
C TYR A 154 -7.26 -2.13 -5.34
N VAL A 155 -8.01 -1.57 -6.30
CA VAL A 155 -9.29 -0.89 -5.99
C VAL A 155 -10.29 -1.85 -5.35
N MET A 156 -10.41 -3.06 -5.88
CA MET A 156 -11.27 -4.10 -5.28
C MET A 156 -10.83 -4.39 -3.84
N ALA A 157 -9.54 -4.59 -3.60
CA ALA A 157 -8.99 -4.87 -2.28
C ALA A 157 -9.30 -3.73 -1.29
N VAL A 158 -9.10 -2.48 -1.70
CA VAL A 158 -9.37 -1.30 -0.86
C VAL A 158 -10.86 -1.19 -0.52
N VAL A 159 -11.74 -1.29 -1.50
CA VAL A 159 -13.19 -1.18 -1.27
C VAL A 159 -13.66 -2.29 -0.33
N THR A 160 -13.27 -3.53 -0.59
CA THR A 160 -13.65 -4.66 0.27
C THR A 160 -13.04 -4.55 1.67
N ALA A 161 -11.78 -4.09 1.79
CA ALA A 161 -11.15 -3.83 3.08
C ALA A 161 -11.90 -2.76 3.89
N VAL A 162 -12.34 -1.66 3.25
CA VAL A 162 -13.14 -0.62 3.91
C VAL A 162 -14.47 -1.20 4.41
N LEU A 163 -15.16 -2.00 3.60
CA LEU A 163 -16.40 -2.66 4.01
C LEU A 163 -16.18 -3.57 5.23
N LEU A 164 -15.11 -4.37 5.23
CA LEU A 164 -14.73 -5.25 6.34
C LEU A 164 -14.39 -4.47 7.61
N VAL A 165 -13.58 -3.41 7.50
CA VAL A 165 -13.17 -2.58 8.65
C VAL A 165 -14.38 -1.88 9.25
N VAL A 166 -15.20 -1.22 8.43
CA VAL A 166 -16.37 -0.48 8.94
C VAL A 166 -17.33 -1.46 9.62
N SER A 167 -17.81 -2.48 8.91
CA SER A 167 -18.75 -3.45 9.48
C SER A 167 -18.16 -4.21 10.69
N GLY A 168 -16.88 -4.53 10.66
CA GLY A 168 -16.16 -5.19 11.75
C GLY A 168 -16.04 -4.32 13.00
N LEU A 169 -15.78 -3.03 12.85
CA LEU A 169 -15.75 -2.09 13.97
C LEU A 169 -17.14 -1.91 14.60
N PHE A 170 -18.22 -1.88 13.79
CA PHE A 170 -19.59 -1.88 14.33
C PHE A 170 -19.89 -3.16 15.11
N LYS A 171 -19.53 -4.34 14.57
CA LYS A 171 -19.68 -5.63 15.26
C LYS A 171 -18.87 -5.68 16.56
N ALA A 172 -17.62 -5.20 16.54
CA ALA A 172 -16.76 -5.15 17.71
C ALA A 172 -17.28 -4.20 18.79
N ALA A 173 -17.77 -3.02 18.41
CA ALA A 173 -18.35 -2.06 19.36
C ALA A 173 -19.66 -2.58 19.97
N ALA A 174 -20.49 -3.27 19.18
CA ALA A 174 -21.70 -3.93 19.67
C ALA A 174 -21.40 -5.05 20.68
N HIS A 175 -20.25 -5.70 20.54
CA HIS A 175 -19.82 -6.75 21.45
C HIS A 175 -19.42 -6.21 22.83
N VAL A 176 -18.94 -4.97 22.91
CA VAL A 176 -18.28 -4.44 24.12
C VAL A 176 -19.11 -3.39 24.84
N PHE A 177 -19.70 -2.41 24.15
CA PHE A 177 -20.29 -1.24 24.84
C PHE A 177 -21.44 -0.53 24.12
N LEU A 178 -21.77 -0.85 22.87
CA LEU A 178 -22.88 -0.21 22.14
C LEU A 178 -24.07 -1.16 21.96
N ALA A 179 -25.20 -0.84 22.57
CA ALA A 179 -26.47 -1.42 22.17
C ALA A 179 -26.90 -0.80 20.82
N LEU A 180 -26.59 -1.49 19.72
CA LEU A 180 -26.98 -1.07 18.37
C LEU A 180 -28.36 -1.64 18.00
N PRO A 181 -29.21 -0.90 17.25
CA PRO A 181 -30.50 -1.42 16.80
C PRO A 181 -30.35 -2.71 15.99
N ASP A 182 -31.24 -3.68 16.21
CA ASP A 182 -31.19 -5.01 15.57
C ASP A 182 -31.14 -4.93 14.03
N GLY A 183 -31.92 -4.00 13.44
CA GLY A 183 -31.92 -3.77 12.00
C GLY A 183 -30.56 -3.33 11.47
N LEU A 184 -29.88 -2.41 12.17
CA LEU A 184 -28.53 -1.96 11.82
C LEU A 184 -27.52 -3.10 11.97
N MET A 185 -27.58 -3.85 13.07
CA MET A 185 -26.71 -5.01 13.28
C MET A 185 -26.88 -6.06 12.19
N ASN A 186 -28.12 -6.38 11.82
CA ASN A 186 -28.41 -7.32 10.74
C ASN A 186 -27.77 -6.89 9.42
N VAL A 187 -27.84 -5.59 9.07
CA VAL A 187 -27.16 -5.04 7.89
C VAL A 187 -25.64 -5.17 8.01
N MET A 188 -25.06 -4.84 9.17
CA MET A 188 -23.61 -4.95 9.38
C MET A 188 -23.11 -6.39 9.27
N PHE A 189 -23.86 -7.38 9.76
CA PHE A 189 -23.52 -8.79 9.55
C PHE A 189 -23.49 -9.16 8.07
N TRP A 190 -24.53 -8.80 7.30
CA TRP A 190 -24.55 -9.08 5.86
C TRP A 190 -23.41 -8.40 5.10
N ILE A 191 -23.14 -7.12 5.39
CA ILE A 191 -22.02 -6.39 4.78
C ILE A 191 -20.70 -7.10 5.10
N HIS A 192 -20.46 -7.44 6.37
CA HIS A 192 -19.21 -8.08 6.78
C HIS A 192 -19.01 -9.43 6.10
N ASP A 193 -20.05 -10.27 6.07
CA ASP A 193 -19.95 -11.64 5.57
C ASP A 193 -19.83 -11.67 4.04
N ILE A 194 -20.56 -10.80 3.32
CA ILE A 194 -20.41 -10.65 1.87
C ILE A 194 -19.02 -10.08 1.54
N ALA A 195 -18.55 -9.06 2.27
CA ALA A 195 -17.22 -8.52 2.07
C ALA A 195 -16.13 -9.56 2.38
N ALA A 196 -16.33 -10.44 3.37
CA ALA A 196 -15.41 -11.53 3.65
C ALA A 196 -15.35 -12.54 2.50
N ALA A 197 -16.49 -12.91 1.90
CA ALA A 197 -16.51 -13.76 0.72
C ALA A 197 -15.82 -13.11 -0.49
N LEU A 198 -16.07 -11.82 -0.74
CA LEU A 198 -15.39 -11.08 -1.81
C LEU A 198 -13.87 -11.00 -1.57
N MET A 199 -13.46 -10.77 -0.32
CA MET A 199 -12.05 -10.72 0.05
C MET A 199 -11.39 -12.10 -0.08
N LEU A 200 -12.11 -13.18 0.22
CA LEU A 200 -11.64 -14.55 0.00
C LEU A 200 -11.38 -14.82 -1.49
N VAL A 201 -12.32 -14.45 -2.36
CA VAL A 201 -12.15 -14.58 -3.81
C VAL A 201 -10.94 -13.76 -4.29
N PHE A 202 -10.82 -12.52 -3.83
CA PHE A 202 -9.66 -11.68 -4.11
C PHE A 202 -8.35 -12.35 -3.63
N LEU A 203 -8.30 -12.83 -2.39
CA LEU A 203 -7.09 -13.41 -1.81
C LEU A 203 -6.66 -14.67 -2.56
N VAL A 204 -7.61 -15.55 -2.91
CA VAL A 204 -7.32 -16.76 -3.68
C VAL A 204 -6.75 -16.38 -5.06
N ALA A 205 -7.40 -15.45 -5.77
CA ALA A 205 -6.90 -14.98 -7.06
C ALA A 205 -5.53 -14.31 -6.95
N HIS A 206 -5.35 -13.46 -5.94
CA HIS A 206 -4.11 -12.75 -5.67
C HIS A 206 -2.97 -13.73 -5.38
N VAL A 207 -3.15 -14.71 -4.49
CA VAL A 207 -2.14 -15.74 -4.18
C VAL A 207 -1.86 -16.61 -5.40
N PHE A 208 -2.89 -16.98 -6.17
CA PHE A 208 -2.70 -17.76 -7.39
C PHE A 208 -1.81 -17.02 -8.38
N PHE A 209 -2.15 -15.78 -8.72
CA PHE A 209 -1.37 -15.01 -9.68
C PHE A 209 -0.02 -14.56 -9.13
N ALA A 210 0.11 -14.25 -7.84
CA ALA A 210 1.36 -13.74 -7.27
C ALA A 210 2.36 -14.85 -6.93
N VAL A 211 1.91 -16.04 -6.52
CA VAL A 211 2.77 -17.09 -5.96
C VAL A 211 2.76 -18.37 -6.79
N ILE A 212 1.58 -18.81 -7.22
CA ILE A 212 1.42 -20.12 -7.87
C ILE A 212 1.76 -20.05 -9.36
N ALA A 213 1.36 -18.98 -10.03
CA ALA A 213 1.55 -18.82 -11.46
C ALA A 213 3.05 -18.66 -11.82
N PRO A 214 3.60 -19.49 -12.74
CA PRO A 214 5.03 -19.50 -13.04
C PRO A 214 5.61 -18.17 -13.53
N PHE A 215 4.79 -17.34 -14.19
CA PHE A 215 5.21 -16.04 -14.68
C PHE A 215 5.55 -15.06 -13.54
N SER A 216 5.05 -15.28 -12.33
CA SER A 216 5.28 -14.39 -11.18
C SER A 216 6.47 -14.80 -10.31
N TRP A 217 7.09 -15.96 -10.53
CA TRP A 217 8.13 -16.50 -9.64
C TRP A 217 9.39 -15.65 -9.54
N LYS A 218 9.67 -14.82 -10.56
CA LYS A 218 10.79 -13.87 -10.54
C LYS A 218 10.42 -12.53 -9.91
N THR A 219 9.14 -12.20 -9.87
CA THR A 219 8.60 -10.97 -9.27
C THR A 219 8.31 -11.16 -7.78
N PHE A 220 7.77 -12.31 -7.39
CA PHE A 220 7.34 -12.61 -6.02
C PHE A 220 8.42 -12.39 -4.93
N PRO A 221 9.70 -12.79 -5.12
CA PRO A 221 10.75 -12.56 -4.10
C PRO A 221 10.96 -11.08 -3.75
N SER A 222 10.54 -10.16 -4.62
CA SER A 222 10.60 -8.72 -4.34
C SER A 222 9.69 -8.30 -3.18
N MET A 223 8.63 -9.06 -2.88
CA MET A 223 7.77 -8.79 -1.71
C MET A 223 8.42 -9.14 -0.37
N PHE A 224 9.51 -9.91 -0.37
CA PHE A 224 10.32 -10.17 0.82
C PHE A 224 11.58 -9.32 0.86
N THR A 225 12.32 -9.32 -0.26
CA THR A 225 13.66 -8.71 -0.33
C THR A 225 13.63 -7.25 -0.77
N GLY A 226 12.60 -6.86 -1.53
CA GLY A 226 12.51 -5.58 -2.24
C GLY A 226 13.07 -5.60 -3.65
N TRP A 227 13.76 -6.66 -4.05
CA TRP A 227 14.55 -6.72 -5.29
C TRP A 227 13.90 -7.57 -6.37
N MET A 228 14.04 -7.13 -7.62
CA MET A 228 13.61 -7.82 -8.84
C MET A 228 14.80 -7.91 -9.82
N PRO A 229 14.99 -9.02 -10.56
CA PRO A 229 16.00 -9.09 -11.61
C PRO A 229 15.73 -8.07 -12.74
N LEU A 230 16.77 -7.38 -13.21
CA LEU A 230 16.64 -6.35 -14.24
C LEU A 230 16.02 -6.89 -15.54
N GLY A 231 16.48 -8.05 -16.01
CA GLY A 231 15.93 -8.67 -17.23
C GLY A 231 14.44 -9.03 -17.13
N GLU A 232 13.91 -9.23 -15.91
CA GLU A 232 12.46 -9.42 -15.74
C GLU A 232 11.73 -8.07 -15.78
N ALA A 233 12.30 -7.03 -15.17
CA ALA A 233 11.75 -5.68 -15.26
C ALA A 233 11.76 -5.15 -16.72
N GLU A 234 12.78 -5.48 -17.51
CA GLU A 234 12.85 -5.12 -18.94
C GLU A 234 11.76 -5.80 -19.77
N LYS A 235 11.42 -7.05 -19.40
CA LYS A 235 10.42 -7.85 -20.11
C LYS A 235 8.99 -7.41 -19.75
N GLU A 236 8.71 -7.22 -18.46
CA GLU A 236 7.35 -7.06 -17.94
C GLU A 236 7.00 -5.61 -17.58
N HIS A 237 8.00 -4.74 -17.36
CA HIS A 237 7.83 -3.37 -16.86
C HIS A 237 8.67 -2.34 -17.62
N ARG A 238 8.78 -2.50 -18.94
CA ARG A 238 9.61 -1.62 -19.79
C ARG A 238 9.27 -0.14 -19.64
N GLY A 239 7.98 0.21 -19.63
CA GLY A 239 7.54 1.60 -19.50
C GLY A 239 7.91 2.22 -18.14
N TRP A 240 8.01 1.39 -17.10
CA TRP A 240 8.51 1.82 -15.79
C TRP A 240 10.01 2.06 -15.79
N LEU A 241 10.80 1.18 -16.42
CA LEU A 241 12.26 1.36 -16.52
C LEU A 241 12.63 2.62 -17.30
N GLU A 242 11.95 2.88 -18.42
CA GLU A 242 12.18 4.08 -19.22
C GLU A 242 11.96 5.36 -18.39
N ARG A 243 10.95 5.39 -17.52
CA ARG A 243 10.72 6.52 -16.62
C ARG A 243 11.72 6.61 -15.48
N LEU A 244 12.11 5.49 -14.87
CA LEU A 244 13.15 5.50 -13.84
C LEU A 244 14.48 6.02 -14.37
N GLN A 245 14.83 5.67 -15.60
CA GLN A 245 16.04 6.17 -16.25
C GLN A 245 15.93 7.68 -16.50
N ALA A 246 14.80 8.16 -17.02
CA ALA A 246 14.57 9.59 -17.23
C ALA A 246 14.66 10.38 -15.91
N GLU A 247 14.02 9.91 -14.84
CA GLU A 247 14.08 10.54 -13.51
C GLU A 247 15.51 10.56 -12.93
N HIS A 248 16.30 9.52 -13.19
CA HIS A 248 17.70 9.47 -12.77
C HIS A 248 18.56 10.47 -13.54
N ASP A 249 18.36 10.58 -14.85
CA ASP A 249 19.13 11.47 -15.71
C ASP A 249 18.80 12.95 -15.41
N GLU A 250 17.52 13.28 -15.20
CA GLU A 250 17.07 14.61 -14.76
C GLU A 250 17.69 15.02 -13.42
N ARG A 251 17.67 14.14 -12.41
CA ARG A 251 18.32 14.43 -11.10
C ARG A 251 19.82 14.65 -11.24
N GLY A 252 20.49 13.87 -12.09
CA GLY A 252 21.92 14.03 -12.36
C GLY A 252 22.23 15.36 -13.06
N GLU A 253 21.34 15.86 -13.92
CA GLU A 253 21.45 17.20 -14.53
C GLU A 253 21.26 18.32 -13.50
N ASP A 254 20.27 18.20 -12.61
CA ASP A 254 20.03 19.17 -11.54
C ASP A 254 21.22 19.27 -10.57
N GLU A 255 21.77 18.14 -10.13
CA GLU A 255 22.93 18.09 -9.24
C GLU A 255 24.17 18.72 -9.89
N ARG A 256 24.45 18.41 -11.16
CA ARG A 256 25.56 19.04 -11.91
C ARG A 256 25.37 20.54 -12.08
N THR A 257 24.14 20.99 -12.29
CA THR A 257 23.81 22.42 -12.43
C THR A 257 24.00 23.15 -11.11
N LEU A 258 23.58 22.56 -9.98
CA LEU A 258 23.78 23.10 -8.65
C LEU A 258 25.27 23.15 -8.26
N GLU A 259 26.04 22.10 -8.55
CA GLU A 259 27.50 22.10 -8.34
C GLU A 259 28.21 23.15 -9.20
N GLY A 260 27.79 23.30 -10.47
CA GLY A 260 28.31 24.32 -11.37
C GLY A 260 28.02 25.74 -10.87
N ALA A 261 26.79 25.99 -10.41
CA ALA A 261 26.40 27.27 -9.82
C ALA A 261 27.16 27.57 -8.53
N ALA A 262 27.35 26.57 -7.65
CA ALA A 262 28.12 26.71 -6.42
C ALA A 262 29.60 27.01 -6.69
N LYS A 263 30.21 26.36 -7.68
CA LYS A 263 31.59 26.66 -8.11
C LYS A 263 31.70 28.07 -8.71
N THR A 264 30.75 28.48 -9.54
CA THR A 264 30.73 29.82 -10.15
C THR A 264 30.58 30.92 -9.09
N ALA A 265 29.74 30.70 -8.06
CA ALA A 265 29.60 31.63 -6.93
C ALA A 265 30.82 31.65 -6.00
N ALA A 266 31.58 30.55 -5.91
CA ALA A 266 32.82 30.48 -5.13
C ALA A 266 34.00 31.16 -5.84
N ASP A 267 34.00 31.17 -7.18
CA ASP A 267 35.03 31.82 -8.00
C ASP A 267 34.74 33.31 -8.29
N GLU A 268 33.61 33.86 -7.83
CA GLU A 268 33.30 35.29 -7.97
C GLU A 268 34.08 36.08 -6.88
N PRO A 269 35.14 36.85 -7.23
CA PRO A 269 35.89 37.58 -6.24
C PRO A 269 34.98 38.63 -5.62
N THR A 270 34.84 38.61 -4.30
CA THR A 270 34.12 39.61 -3.52
C THR A 270 34.59 41.01 -3.95
N ARG A 271 33.82 41.70 -4.79
CA ARG A 271 34.03 43.12 -5.06
C ARG A 271 33.66 43.86 -3.78
N ILE A 272 34.65 44.02 -2.89
CA ILE A 272 34.60 44.98 -1.81
C ILE A 272 34.51 46.35 -2.47
N VAL A 273 33.30 46.90 -2.52
CA VAL A 273 33.08 48.30 -2.88
C VAL A 273 33.64 49.11 -1.71
N ALA A 274 34.84 49.67 -1.89
CA ALA A 274 35.40 50.63 -0.96
C ALA A 274 34.50 51.90 -0.94
N PRO A 275 34.18 52.47 0.24
CA PRO A 275 33.42 53.70 0.30
C PRO A 275 34.31 54.86 -0.16
N ALA A 276 33.90 55.56 -1.22
CA ALA A 276 34.54 56.79 -1.66
C ALA A 276 34.30 57.89 -0.61
N GLY A 277 35.37 58.31 0.07
CA GLY A 277 35.39 59.46 0.95
C GLY A 277 35.60 60.78 0.21
N GLY A 278 34.99 61.85 0.74
CA GLY A 278 35.17 63.26 0.35
C GLY A 278 33.92 63.82 -0.35
N ALA A 279 33.27 64.89 0.09
CA ALA A 279 33.83 66.15 0.59
C ALA A 279 32.87 66.90 1.56
N PRO A 280 33.35 67.93 2.28
CA PRO A 280 32.62 68.60 3.35
C PRO A 280 31.97 69.93 2.95
N GLY A 281 30.87 70.27 3.64
CA GLY A 281 30.56 71.64 4.05
C GLY A 281 29.69 72.50 3.12
N ALA A 282 28.48 72.84 3.58
CA ALA A 282 27.95 74.20 3.50
C ALA A 282 26.74 74.35 4.46
N GLN A 283 26.93 75.16 5.49
CA GLN A 283 25.87 75.78 6.29
C GLN A 283 25.12 76.81 5.43
N GLY A 284 23.83 77.01 5.66
CA GLY A 284 23.18 78.28 5.32
C GLY A 284 21.66 78.26 5.10
N ARG A 285 20.95 78.49 6.21
CA ARG A 285 19.58 79.07 6.36
C ARG A 285 18.37 78.31 5.81
#